data_AF-A0A7R9B639-F1
#
_entry.id   AF-A0A7R9B639-F1
#
_cell.length_a   1.000
_cell.length_b   1.000
_cell.length_c   1.000
_cell.angle_alpha   90.00
_cell.angle_beta   90.00
_cell.angle_gamma   90.00
#
_symmetry.space_group_name_H-M   'P 1'
#
loop_
_entity.id
_entity.type
_entity.pdbx_description
1 polymer ?
#
loop_
_entity_poly.entity_id
_entity_poly.type
_entity_poly.pdbx_seq_one_letter_code
_entity_poly.pdbx_strand_id
1 'polypeptide(L)'
;VLDRCQGSPIIICIIYESVARRLGVKCDTLSLPEHFLLRWKESYTCEKSSLDSVPYFYIDVFNQGKFLNLRSCPRFSTGSQCPMQKKSKPAATTFEVVERLANNLEVACRQRTLNRNARLRNALELIHLVNPRDIHCLLKLARLYMLSNMDIKHLMICLTSLYNELSLDDRNRLRPNMQVFQTYTDSRANEDNNPPPIIPNPHIDGVDYAVGMIMRHQHLNYTCVIYGWDPLCSASEQWMLQMGVDQLALKGNQPFYNVLVADGTSRYAAQDSQGWWAQRLLPSLIEAREAMQGFALPPSEMYYKDP
;
A
#
# COMPACT_ATOMS: atom_id res chain seq x y z
N VAL A 1 -5.67 -14.71 -17.02
CA VAL A 1 -4.43 -14.84 -16.22
C VAL A 1 -3.54 -15.95 -16.75
N LEU A 2 -4.06 -17.18 -16.88
CA LEU A 2 -3.31 -18.32 -17.43
C LEU A 2 -3.03 -18.14 -18.94
N ASP A 3 -4.05 -17.85 -19.76
CA ASP A 3 -3.88 -17.73 -21.23
C ASP A 3 -3.09 -16.49 -21.67
N ARG A 4 -3.11 -15.42 -20.85
CA ARG A 4 -2.46 -14.15 -21.18
C ARG A 4 -1.11 -13.95 -20.48
N CYS A 5 -0.73 -14.84 -19.55
CA CYS A 5 0.45 -14.69 -18.67
C CYS A 5 0.59 -13.32 -17.96
N GLN A 6 -0.50 -12.58 -17.78
CA GLN A 6 -0.52 -11.23 -17.20
C GLN A 6 -0.58 -11.21 -15.65
N GLY A 7 -0.55 -12.38 -15.00
CA GLY A 7 -0.55 -12.48 -13.53
C GLY A 7 0.85 -12.46 -12.95
N SER A 8 0.95 -12.14 -11.64
CA SER A 8 2.19 -12.34 -10.88
C SER A 8 2.67 -13.79 -11.04
N PRO A 9 3.96 -14.05 -11.38
CA PRO A 9 4.49 -15.40 -11.54
C PRO A 9 4.18 -16.32 -10.35
N ILE A 10 4.14 -15.74 -9.13
CA ILE A 10 3.80 -16.45 -7.90
C ILE A 10 2.37 -17.00 -7.96
N ILE A 11 1.39 -16.18 -8.36
CA ILE A 11 -0.02 -16.58 -8.44
C ILE A 11 -0.20 -17.67 -9.49
N ILE A 12 0.47 -17.54 -10.64
CA ILE A 12 0.42 -18.54 -11.70
C ILE A 12 0.98 -19.88 -11.19
N CYS A 13 2.12 -19.88 -10.49
CA CYS A 13 2.66 -21.09 -9.86
C CYS A 13 1.70 -21.71 -8.84
N ILE A 14 1.04 -20.92 -8.00
CA ILE A 14 0.04 -21.43 -7.03
C ILE A 14 -1.12 -22.11 -7.74
N ILE A 15 -1.64 -21.52 -8.82
CA ILE A 15 -2.72 -22.10 -9.61
C ILE A 15 -2.27 -23.41 -10.25
N TYR A 16 -1.08 -23.44 -10.86
CA TYR A 16 -0.53 -24.65 -11.47
C TYR A 16 -0.28 -25.76 -10.45
N GLU A 17 0.28 -25.43 -9.28
CA GLU A 17 0.45 -26.39 -8.18
C GLU A 17 -0.90 -26.95 -7.73
N SER A 18 -1.91 -26.08 -7.57
CA SER A 18 -3.25 -26.47 -7.13
C SER A 18 -3.94 -27.39 -8.13
N VAL A 19 -3.78 -27.15 -9.43
CA VAL A 19 -4.31 -28.01 -10.50
C VAL A 19 -3.53 -29.33 -10.57
N ALA A 20 -2.19 -29.28 -10.58
CA ALA A 20 -1.33 -30.46 -10.61
C ALA A 20 -1.65 -31.41 -9.46
N ARG A 21 -1.80 -30.88 -8.24
CA ARG A 21 -2.15 -31.65 -7.04
C ARG A 21 -3.50 -32.37 -7.18
N ARG A 22 -4.50 -31.74 -7.82
CA ARG A 22 -5.82 -32.38 -8.07
C ARG A 22 -5.74 -33.49 -9.12
N LEU A 23 -4.76 -33.43 -10.01
CA LEU A 23 -4.47 -34.46 -11.01
C LEU A 23 -3.52 -35.55 -10.49
N GLY A 24 -3.17 -35.53 -9.19
CA GLY A 24 -2.25 -36.50 -8.59
C GLY A 24 -0.76 -36.23 -8.85
N VAL A 25 -0.42 -35.08 -9.44
CA VAL A 25 0.96 -34.66 -9.68
C VAL A 25 1.46 -33.82 -8.51
N LYS A 26 2.47 -34.30 -7.79
CA LYS A 26 3.04 -33.57 -6.66
C LYS A 26 4.06 -32.54 -7.12
N CYS A 27 3.81 -31.28 -6.78
CA CYS A 27 4.76 -30.19 -6.91
C CYS A 27 5.00 -29.52 -5.55
N ASP A 28 6.22 -29.05 -5.33
CA ASP A 28 6.55 -28.06 -4.30
C ASP A 28 6.68 -26.69 -4.96
N THR A 29 6.18 -25.65 -4.31
CA THR A 29 6.53 -24.26 -4.64
C THR A 29 7.96 -23.95 -4.19
N LEU A 30 8.72 -23.22 -4.99
CA LEU A 30 10.07 -22.79 -4.66
C LEU A 30 10.22 -21.29 -4.85
N SER A 31 10.53 -20.61 -3.75
CA SER A 31 10.93 -19.22 -3.72
C SER A 31 12.43 -19.14 -4.04
N LEU A 32 12.83 -18.51 -5.15
CA LEU A 32 14.24 -18.28 -5.50
C LEU A 32 14.50 -16.77 -5.64
N PRO A 33 15.73 -16.28 -5.45
CA PRO A 33 16.05 -14.90 -5.84
C PRO A 33 15.54 -14.64 -7.26
N GLU A 34 14.76 -13.57 -7.44
CA GLU A 34 14.13 -13.14 -8.70
C GLU A 34 13.05 -14.06 -9.31
N HIS A 35 12.98 -15.34 -8.94
CA HIS A 35 12.07 -16.31 -9.57
C HIS A 35 11.20 -17.06 -8.56
N PHE A 36 10.08 -17.57 -9.04
CA PHE A 36 9.21 -18.46 -8.28
C PHE A 36 8.85 -19.63 -9.19
N LEU A 37 9.24 -20.85 -8.82
CA LEU A 37 9.16 -22.04 -9.68
C LEU A 37 8.38 -23.15 -8.97
N LEU A 38 7.99 -24.17 -9.72
CA LEU A 38 7.56 -25.44 -9.15
C LEU A 38 8.68 -26.48 -9.24
N ARG A 39 8.76 -27.37 -8.26
CA ARG A 39 9.62 -28.55 -8.28
C ARG A 39 8.74 -29.78 -8.24
N TRP A 40 8.82 -30.59 -9.29
CA TRP A 40 8.11 -31.86 -9.34
C TRP A 40 8.72 -32.86 -8.34
N LYS A 41 7.85 -33.68 -7.75
CA LYS A 41 8.22 -34.80 -6.89
C LYS A 41 7.57 -36.07 -7.40
N GLU A 42 8.38 -37.11 -7.50
CA GLU A 42 7.93 -38.45 -7.91
C GLU A 42 6.96 -39.06 -6.90
N SER A 43 7.16 -38.82 -5.60
CA SER A 43 6.31 -39.35 -4.53
C SER A 43 5.93 -38.28 -3.50
N TYR A 44 4.77 -38.47 -2.88
CA TYR A 44 4.31 -37.70 -1.71
C TYR A 44 5.09 -38.07 -0.44
N THR A 45 5.64 -39.29 -0.39
CA THR A 45 6.39 -39.86 0.73
C THR A 45 7.79 -40.25 0.26
N CYS A 46 8.68 -39.27 0.09
CA CYS A 46 10.10 -39.55 -0.13
C CYS A 46 10.82 -39.63 1.22
N GLU A 47 11.40 -40.79 1.53
CA GLU A 47 12.35 -40.93 2.63
C GLU A 47 13.64 -40.17 2.30
N LYS A 48 14.19 -39.46 3.29
CA LYS A 48 15.37 -38.57 3.15
C LYS A 48 16.60 -39.28 2.56
N SER A 49 16.68 -40.60 2.66
CA SER A 49 17.75 -41.46 2.14
C SER A 49 17.81 -41.55 0.60
N SER A 50 16.73 -41.19 -0.10
CA SER A 50 16.63 -41.28 -1.57
C SER A 50 16.84 -39.95 -2.31
N LEU A 51 17.09 -38.85 -1.59
CA LEU A 51 17.18 -37.50 -2.16
C LEU A 51 18.43 -37.25 -3.01
N ASP A 52 19.50 -38.02 -2.80
CA ASP A 52 20.78 -37.79 -3.49
C ASP A 52 20.87 -38.40 -4.89
N SER A 53 19.97 -39.36 -5.20
CA SER A 53 20.01 -40.12 -6.46
C SER A 53 18.98 -39.67 -7.51
N VAL A 54 17.93 -38.92 -7.14
CA VAL A 54 16.89 -38.49 -8.10
C VAL A 54 17.12 -37.04 -8.55
N PRO A 55 17.27 -36.78 -9.86
CA PRO A 55 17.41 -35.42 -10.36
C PRO A 55 16.10 -34.64 -10.17
N TYR A 56 16.20 -33.45 -9.59
CA TYR A 56 15.06 -32.55 -9.49
C TYR A 56 14.68 -31.97 -10.86
N PHE A 57 13.39 -32.09 -11.19
CA PHE A 57 12.78 -31.36 -12.30
C PHE A 57 12.05 -30.14 -11.77
N TYR A 58 12.37 -28.99 -12.35
CA TYR A 58 11.73 -27.72 -12.05
C TYR A 58 10.84 -27.31 -13.23
N ILE A 59 9.74 -26.64 -12.94
CA ILE A 59 8.78 -26.18 -13.95
C ILE A 59 8.75 -24.66 -13.87
N ASP A 60 9.20 -24.00 -14.94
CA ASP A 60 9.02 -22.58 -15.15
C ASP A 60 7.67 -22.32 -15.79
N VAL A 61 6.70 -22.08 -14.91
CA VAL A 61 5.31 -21.87 -15.30
C VAL A 61 5.12 -20.55 -16.05
N PHE A 62 6.01 -19.58 -15.83
CA PHE A 62 5.95 -18.29 -16.52
C PHE A 62 6.44 -18.43 -17.96
N ASN A 63 7.44 -19.28 -18.20
CA ASN A 63 7.97 -19.56 -19.53
C ASN A 63 7.34 -20.82 -20.15
N GLN A 64 6.01 -20.80 -20.29
CA GLN A 64 5.21 -21.85 -20.94
C GLN A 64 5.38 -23.26 -20.34
N GLY A 65 5.64 -23.37 -19.04
CA GLY A 65 5.80 -24.66 -18.36
C GLY A 65 7.11 -25.37 -18.71
N LYS A 66 8.14 -24.64 -19.16
CA LYS A 66 9.44 -25.20 -19.52
C LYS A 66 10.03 -26.01 -18.36
N PHE A 67 10.41 -27.26 -18.64
CA PHE A 67 11.15 -28.09 -17.71
C PHE A 67 12.60 -27.61 -17.63
N LEU A 68 13.04 -27.35 -16.40
CA LEU A 68 14.39 -26.96 -16.07
C LEU A 68 15.03 -28.04 -15.21
N ASN A 69 16.32 -28.22 -15.39
CA ASN A 69 17.17 -29.05 -14.55
C ASN A 69 18.44 -28.24 -14.20
N LEU A 70 19.33 -28.81 -13.39
CA LEU A 70 20.57 -28.13 -12.99
C LEU A 70 21.45 -27.68 -14.17
N ARG A 71 21.40 -28.39 -15.32
CA ARG A 71 22.15 -28.05 -16.53
C ARG A 71 21.48 -26.95 -17.35
N SER A 72 20.17 -26.78 -17.20
CA SER A 72 19.33 -25.81 -17.91
C SER A 72 18.92 -24.64 -17.02
N CYS A 73 19.70 -24.34 -15.98
CA CYS A 73 19.40 -23.27 -15.04
C CYS A 73 19.27 -21.92 -15.77
N PRO A 74 18.18 -21.16 -15.52
CA PRO A 74 18.09 -19.77 -15.97
C PRO A 74 19.34 -19.01 -15.53
N ARG A 75 19.87 -18.09 -16.35
CA ARG A 75 20.99 -17.25 -15.89
C ARG A 75 20.44 -16.22 -14.91
N PHE A 76 20.60 -16.47 -13.61
CA PHE A 76 20.26 -15.52 -12.55
C PHE A 76 21.42 -14.54 -12.41
N SER A 77 21.43 -13.45 -13.16
CA SER A 77 22.49 -12.43 -13.14
C SER A 77 23.91 -12.93 -13.48
N THR A 78 24.77 -12.04 -14.00
CA THR A 78 26.15 -12.36 -14.36
C THR A 78 26.98 -12.64 -13.10
N GLY A 79 27.40 -13.90 -12.90
CA GLY A 79 28.34 -14.30 -11.84
C GLY A 79 27.74 -14.99 -10.61
N SER A 80 26.43 -15.22 -10.55
CA SER A 80 25.82 -15.97 -9.44
C SER A 80 25.80 -17.48 -9.68
N GLN A 81 26.01 -18.27 -8.62
CA GLN A 81 25.77 -19.71 -8.66
C GLN A 81 24.28 -19.99 -8.89
N CYS A 82 23.98 -21.05 -9.64
CA CYS A 82 22.59 -21.41 -9.93
C CYS A 82 21.79 -21.56 -8.62
N PRO A 83 20.69 -20.82 -8.41
CA PRO A 83 19.90 -20.90 -7.18
C PRO A 83 19.31 -22.29 -6.92
N MET A 84 19.11 -23.09 -7.98
CA MET A 84 18.66 -24.47 -7.92
C MET A 84 19.76 -25.46 -7.47
N GLN A 85 21.02 -25.02 -7.43
CA GLN A 85 22.19 -25.85 -7.10
C GLN A 85 22.21 -26.24 -5.61
N LYS A 86 21.53 -25.46 -4.75
CA LYS A 86 21.23 -25.87 -3.37
C LYS A 86 20.16 -26.96 -3.38
N LYS A 87 20.60 -28.23 -3.52
CA LYS A 87 19.76 -29.44 -3.56
C LYS A 87 18.73 -29.57 -2.41
N SER A 88 18.91 -28.84 -1.31
CA SER A 88 18.13 -28.95 -0.08
C SER A 88 17.22 -27.74 0.22
N LYS A 89 16.91 -26.87 -0.75
CA LYS A 89 15.95 -25.79 -0.45
C LYS A 89 14.57 -26.40 -0.14
N PRO A 90 13.97 -26.13 1.04
CA PRO A 90 12.63 -26.61 1.36
C PRO A 90 11.59 -25.95 0.44
N ALA A 91 10.41 -26.56 0.38
CA ALA A 91 9.27 -25.92 -0.27
C ALA A 91 9.00 -24.55 0.37
N ALA A 92 8.63 -23.58 -0.45
CA ALA A 92 8.25 -22.26 0.02
C ALA A 92 7.09 -22.39 1.01
N THR A 93 7.27 -21.83 2.20
CA THR A 93 6.23 -21.77 3.23
C THR A 93 5.14 -20.79 2.81
N THR A 94 3.94 -20.94 3.38
CA THR A 94 2.87 -19.96 3.18
C THR A 94 3.31 -18.54 3.52
N PHE A 95 4.13 -18.40 4.58
CA PHE A 95 4.73 -17.12 4.97
C PHE A 95 5.57 -16.51 3.85
N GLU A 96 6.55 -17.24 3.32
CA GLU A 96 7.41 -16.76 2.22
C GLU A 96 6.60 -16.41 0.97
N VAL A 97 5.54 -17.17 0.68
CA VAL A 97 4.65 -16.90 -0.47
C VAL A 97 3.91 -15.59 -0.29
N VAL A 98 3.29 -15.39 0.88
CA VAL A 98 2.53 -14.17 1.19
C VAL A 98 3.46 -12.96 1.25
N GLU A 99 4.65 -13.09 1.87
CA GLU A 99 5.67 -12.04 1.91
C GLU A 99 6.09 -11.60 0.51
N ARG A 100 6.34 -12.55 -0.40
CA ARG A 100 6.68 -12.19 -1.79
C ARG A 100 5.54 -11.53 -2.55
N LEU A 101 4.30 -11.95 -2.32
CA LEU A 101 3.14 -11.30 -2.91
C LEU A 101 3.00 -9.86 -2.41
N ALA A 102 3.19 -9.63 -1.12
CA ALA A 102 3.16 -8.30 -0.52
C ALA A 102 4.28 -7.39 -1.08
N ASN A 103 5.50 -7.92 -1.22
CA ASN A 103 6.61 -7.21 -1.85
C ASN A 103 6.33 -6.86 -3.33
N ASN A 104 5.75 -7.80 -4.10
CA ASN A 104 5.37 -7.53 -5.49
C ASN A 104 4.28 -6.44 -5.59
N LEU A 105 3.35 -6.39 -4.63
CA LEU A 105 2.35 -5.33 -4.55
C LEU A 105 2.98 -3.96 -4.29
N GLU A 106 3.96 -3.87 -3.39
CA GLU A 106 4.69 -2.63 -3.10
C GLU A 106 5.37 -2.09 -4.35
N VAL A 107 6.06 -2.95 -5.11
CA VAL A 107 6.70 -2.59 -6.38
C VAL A 107 5.67 -2.11 -7.41
N ALA A 108 4.55 -2.83 -7.55
CA ALA A 108 3.48 -2.45 -8.47
C ALA A 108 2.83 -1.11 -8.08
N CYS A 109 2.71 -0.81 -6.78
CA CYS A 109 2.17 0.45 -6.30
C CYS A 109 3.08 1.64 -6.63
N ARG A 110 4.40 1.45 -6.62
CA ARG A 110 5.37 2.50 -7.00
C ARG A 110 5.23 2.95 -8.46
N GLN A 111 4.81 2.05 -9.35
CA GLN A 111 4.72 2.27 -10.79
C GLN A 111 3.43 2.99 -11.22
N ARG A 112 2.45 3.15 -10.31
CA ARG A 112 1.18 3.83 -10.61
C ARG A 112 1.20 5.27 -10.09
N THR A 113 0.60 6.18 -10.86
CA THR A 113 0.49 7.61 -10.50
C THR A 113 -0.71 7.88 -9.59
N LEU A 114 -1.89 7.32 -9.93
CA LEU A 114 -3.12 7.56 -9.19
C LEU A 114 -3.11 6.89 -7.80
N ASN A 115 -3.42 7.68 -6.76
CA ASN A 115 -3.49 7.25 -5.35
C ASN A 115 -2.23 6.51 -4.88
N ARG A 116 -1.07 6.90 -5.40
CA ARG A 116 0.22 6.25 -5.14
C ARG A 116 0.51 6.11 -3.65
N ASN A 117 0.35 7.18 -2.87
CA ASN A 117 0.68 7.19 -1.45
C ASN A 117 -0.23 6.27 -0.63
N ALA A 118 -1.56 6.31 -0.83
CA ALA A 118 -2.49 5.45 -0.11
C ALA A 118 -2.27 3.96 -0.44
N ARG A 119 -2.03 3.63 -1.72
CA ARG A 119 -1.74 2.24 -2.13
C ARG A 119 -0.40 1.75 -1.60
N LEU A 120 0.63 2.60 -1.67
CA LEU A 120 1.95 2.29 -1.13
C LEU A 120 1.90 2.09 0.39
N ARG A 121 1.10 2.90 1.09
CA ARG A 121 0.83 2.75 2.53
C ARG A 121 0.26 1.38 2.84
N ASN A 122 -0.87 1.03 2.21
CA ASN A 122 -1.53 -0.25 2.44
C ASN A 122 -0.62 -1.45 2.11
N ALA A 123 0.22 -1.33 1.07
CA ALA A 123 1.18 -2.38 0.73
C ALA A 123 2.28 -2.54 1.81
N LEU A 124 2.83 -1.43 2.31
CA LEU A 124 3.83 -1.45 3.38
C LEU A 124 3.25 -1.92 4.72
N GLU A 125 2.02 -1.53 5.06
CA GLU A 125 1.31 -2.04 6.25
C GLU A 125 1.09 -3.55 6.14
N LEU A 126 0.71 -4.07 4.97
CA LEU A 126 0.58 -5.51 4.74
C LEU A 126 1.94 -6.21 4.85
N ILE A 127 3.02 -5.66 4.29
CA ILE A 127 4.37 -6.23 4.45
C ILE A 127 4.75 -6.26 5.92
N HIS A 128 4.48 -5.19 6.69
CA HIS A 128 4.76 -5.16 8.12
C HIS A 128 3.94 -6.18 8.91
N LEU A 129 2.66 -6.38 8.57
CA LEU A 129 1.81 -7.39 9.18
C LEU A 129 2.35 -8.81 8.93
N VAL A 130 2.83 -9.07 7.71
CA VAL A 130 3.39 -10.36 7.33
C VAL A 130 4.76 -10.56 7.96
N ASN A 131 5.67 -9.59 7.82
CA ASN A 131 7.01 -9.65 8.40
C ASN A 131 7.28 -8.43 9.30
N PRO A 132 6.92 -8.51 10.60
CA PRO A 132 7.08 -7.41 11.53
C PRO A 132 8.54 -7.11 11.88
N ARG A 133 9.48 -8.00 11.54
CA ARG A 133 10.91 -7.82 11.78
C ARG A 133 11.65 -7.18 10.60
N ASP A 134 10.96 -6.89 9.49
CA ASP A 134 11.57 -6.14 8.38
C ASP A 134 11.74 -4.66 8.77
N ILE A 135 12.95 -4.34 9.23
CA ILE A 135 13.31 -2.98 9.61
C ILE A 135 13.25 -2.02 8.41
N HIS A 136 13.57 -2.47 7.20
CA HIS A 136 13.51 -1.61 6.02
C HIS A 136 12.07 -1.26 5.66
N CYS A 137 11.13 -2.19 5.83
CA CYS A 137 9.70 -1.91 5.70
C CYS A 137 9.25 -0.86 6.73
N LEU A 138 9.63 -1.04 8.01
CA LEU A 138 9.29 -0.10 9.08
C LEU A 138 9.85 1.31 8.82
N LEU A 139 11.11 1.43 8.38
CA LEU A 139 11.71 2.73 8.03
C LEU A 139 10.95 3.44 6.90
N LYS A 140 10.55 2.69 5.85
CA LYS A 140 9.75 3.23 4.74
C LYS A 140 8.36 3.66 5.22
N LEU A 141 7.72 2.85 6.06
CA LEU A 141 6.38 3.11 6.58
C LEU A 141 6.39 4.33 7.51
N ALA A 142 7.35 4.44 8.43
CA ALA A 142 7.52 5.59 9.32
C ALA A 142 7.74 6.88 8.52
N ARG A 143 8.58 6.84 7.48
CA ARG A 143 8.79 7.99 6.58
C ARG A 143 7.52 8.38 5.84
N LEU A 144 6.76 7.41 5.33
CA LEU A 144 5.49 7.67 4.65
C LEU A 144 4.45 8.27 5.60
N TYR A 145 4.39 7.78 6.83
CA TYR A 145 3.52 8.32 7.86
C TYR A 145 3.88 9.75 8.22
N MET A 146 5.17 10.02 8.45
CA MET A 146 5.70 11.35 8.72
C MET A 146 5.39 12.34 7.59
N LEU A 147 5.64 11.95 6.32
CA LEU A 147 5.33 12.78 5.15
C LEU A 147 3.83 13.05 5.00
N SER A 148 2.99 12.15 5.52
CA SER A 148 1.56 12.35 5.52
C SER A 148 1.09 13.09 6.75
N ASN A 149 1.94 13.46 7.71
CA ASN A 149 1.56 14.02 9.00
C ASN A 149 0.70 13.04 9.86
N MET A 150 1.02 11.74 9.85
CA MET A 150 0.40 10.70 10.68
C MET A 150 1.24 10.36 11.93
N ASP A 151 0.60 9.80 12.95
CA ASP A 151 1.29 9.35 14.17
C ASP A 151 2.19 8.13 13.89
N ILE A 152 3.41 8.13 14.45
CA ILE A 152 4.38 7.04 14.31
C ILE A 152 4.79 6.41 15.65
N LYS A 153 4.14 6.75 16.76
CA LYS A 153 4.51 6.26 18.10
C LYS A 153 4.65 4.74 18.16
N HIS A 154 3.68 4.01 17.61
CA HIS A 154 3.73 2.54 17.57
C HIS A 154 4.88 2.01 16.70
N LEU A 155 5.11 2.62 15.53
CA LEU A 155 6.22 2.24 14.66
C LEU A 155 7.57 2.49 15.33
N MET A 156 7.68 3.57 16.11
CA MET A 156 8.89 3.90 16.87
C MET A 156 9.21 2.87 17.95
N ILE A 157 8.20 2.32 18.62
CA ILE A 157 8.38 1.23 19.59
C ILE A 157 8.99 0.00 18.88
N CYS A 158 8.39 -0.41 17.75
CA CYS A 158 8.89 -1.54 16.96
C CYS A 158 10.30 -1.29 16.42
N LEU A 159 10.55 -0.12 15.84
CA LEU A 159 11.85 0.28 15.30
C LEU A 159 12.94 0.28 16.38
N THR A 160 12.65 0.81 17.56
CA THR A 160 13.61 0.86 18.67
C THR A 160 13.98 -0.54 19.15
N SER A 161 12.99 -1.43 19.26
CA SER A 161 13.23 -2.83 19.62
C SER A 161 14.18 -3.51 18.64
N LEU A 162 13.90 -3.41 17.33
CA LEU A 162 14.74 -4.02 16.30
C LEU A 162 16.11 -3.36 16.20
N TYR A 163 16.18 -2.03 16.29
CA TYR A 163 17.42 -1.28 16.23
C TYR A 163 18.40 -1.70 17.32
N ASN A 164 17.92 -2.04 18.52
CA ASN A 164 18.76 -2.49 19.62
C ASN A 164 19.34 -3.89 19.43
N GLU A 165 18.72 -4.72 18.58
CA GLU A 165 19.22 -6.06 18.22
C GLU A 165 20.29 -6.01 17.12
N LEU A 166 20.50 -4.87 16.46
CA LEU A 166 21.43 -4.73 15.35
C LEU A 166 22.90 -4.60 15.77
N SER A 167 23.79 -4.95 14.84
CA SER A 167 25.22 -4.69 14.94
C SER A 167 25.51 -3.20 15.13
N LEU A 168 26.68 -2.86 15.70
CA LEU A 168 27.10 -1.46 15.86
C LEU A 168 27.16 -0.71 14.53
N ASP A 169 27.65 -1.38 13.48
CA ASP A 169 27.76 -0.78 12.14
C ASP A 169 26.39 -0.48 11.54
N ASP A 170 25.43 -1.41 11.65
CA ASP A 170 24.07 -1.20 11.15
C ASP A 170 23.35 -0.12 11.96
N ARG A 171 23.54 -0.08 13.28
CA ARG A 171 23.04 1.01 14.12
C ARG A 171 23.60 2.35 13.69
N ASN A 172 24.90 2.45 13.46
CA ASN A 172 25.55 3.68 12.97
C ASN A 172 24.94 4.15 11.64
N ARG A 173 24.65 3.22 10.72
CA ARG A 173 24.01 3.53 9.43
C ARG A 173 22.57 4.02 9.56
N LEU A 174 21.81 3.46 10.51
CA LEU A 174 20.39 3.77 10.68
C LEU A 174 20.12 4.92 11.66
N ARG A 175 21.10 5.32 12.47
CA ARG A 175 21.01 6.40 13.48
C ARG A 175 20.36 7.69 12.94
N PRO A 176 20.70 8.21 11.75
CA PRO A 176 20.08 9.44 11.26
C PRO A 176 18.55 9.32 11.06
N ASN A 177 18.06 8.16 10.61
CA ASN A 177 16.62 7.92 10.47
C ASN A 177 15.95 7.89 11.84
N MET A 178 16.57 7.20 12.81
CA MET A 178 16.06 7.13 14.18
C MET A 178 15.95 8.52 14.83
N GLN A 179 16.97 9.38 14.63
CA GLN A 179 16.95 10.76 15.13
C GLN A 179 15.81 11.57 14.54
N VAL A 180 15.62 11.54 13.22
CA VAL A 180 14.52 12.24 12.54
C VAL A 180 13.15 11.79 13.06
N PHE A 181 12.95 10.48 13.18
CA PHE A 181 11.68 9.95 13.67
C PHE A 181 11.44 10.26 15.15
N GLN A 182 12.49 10.26 15.96
CA GLN A 182 12.38 10.68 17.36
C GLN A 182 11.98 12.15 17.46
N THR A 183 12.69 13.05 16.75
CA THR A 183 12.36 14.48 16.73
C THR A 183 10.92 14.72 16.30
N TYR A 184 10.45 14.04 15.25
CA TYR A 184 9.07 14.13 14.81
C TYR A 184 8.07 13.68 15.89
N THR A 185 8.35 12.55 16.55
CA THR A 185 7.50 12.03 17.63
C THR A 185 7.45 13.01 18.81
N ASP A 186 8.59 13.60 19.17
CA ASP A 186 8.70 14.58 20.26
C ASP A 186 7.96 15.89 19.93
N SER A 187 8.11 16.41 18.71
CA SER A 187 7.36 17.59 18.24
C SER A 187 5.85 17.36 18.30
N ARG A 188 5.40 16.18 17.85
CA ARG A 188 3.98 15.81 17.86
C ARG A 188 3.44 15.60 19.27
N ALA A 189 4.22 15.01 20.17
CA ALA A 189 3.87 14.90 21.58
C ALA A 189 3.78 16.29 22.25
N ASN A 190 4.62 17.25 21.84
CA ASN A 190 4.51 18.62 22.32
C ASN A 190 3.23 19.31 21.81
N GLU A 191 2.84 19.10 20.55
CA GLU A 191 1.56 19.59 20.00
C GLU A 191 0.35 18.97 20.72
N ASP A 192 0.39 17.67 21.02
CA ASP A 192 -0.67 16.98 21.77
C ASP A 192 -0.82 17.55 23.19
N ASN A 193 0.31 17.90 23.84
CA ASN A 193 0.32 18.45 25.20
C ASN A 193 0.01 19.96 25.25
N ASN A 194 0.34 20.69 24.19
CA ASN A 194 0.14 22.12 24.04
C ASN A 194 -0.66 22.42 22.76
N PRO A 195 -1.94 21.99 22.68
CA PRO A 195 -2.71 22.19 21.48
C PRO A 195 -2.87 23.69 21.20
N PRO A 196 -2.69 24.14 19.95
CA PRO A 196 -2.96 25.53 19.61
C PRO A 196 -4.42 25.85 19.94
N PRO A 197 -4.72 27.09 20.35
CA PRO A 197 -6.09 27.50 20.62
C PRO A 197 -6.92 27.27 19.35
N ILE A 198 -8.02 26.52 19.49
CA ILE A 198 -8.97 26.34 18.39
C ILE A 198 -9.65 27.69 18.18
N ILE A 199 -9.28 28.36 17.09
CA ILE A 199 -9.97 29.55 16.61
C ILE A 199 -10.99 29.05 15.59
N PRO A 200 -12.30 29.07 15.90
CA PRO A 200 -13.30 28.70 14.92
C PRO A 200 -13.20 29.67 13.74
N ASN A 201 -13.09 29.14 12.53
CA ASN A 201 -13.26 30.00 11.36
C ASN A 201 -14.66 30.63 11.43
N PRO A 202 -14.78 31.94 11.22
CA PRO A 202 -16.09 32.58 11.19
C PRO A 202 -16.94 31.91 10.11
N HIS A 203 -18.25 31.86 10.35
CA HIS A 203 -19.18 31.46 9.31
C HIS A 203 -19.01 32.43 8.13
N ILE A 204 -18.70 31.90 6.95
CA ILE A 204 -18.55 32.70 5.74
C ILE A 204 -19.87 32.60 4.99
N ASP A 205 -20.49 33.76 4.74
CA ASP A 205 -21.75 33.84 4.01
C ASP A 205 -21.59 33.21 2.62
N GLY A 206 -22.54 32.35 2.25
CA GLY A 206 -22.55 31.62 0.99
C GLY A 206 -21.95 30.21 1.03
N VAL A 207 -21.40 29.76 2.17
CA VAL A 207 -20.92 28.37 2.36
C VAL A 207 -21.98 27.55 3.09
N ASP A 208 -22.58 26.57 2.41
CA ASP A 208 -23.76 25.84 2.93
C ASP A 208 -23.40 24.68 3.88
N TYR A 209 -22.20 24.12 3.74
CA TYR A 209 -21.76 22.92 4.46
C TYR A 209 -20.45 23.14 5.23
N ALA A 210 -20.35 22.52 6.40
CA ALA A 210 -19.22 22.65 7.32
C ALA A 210 -18.23 21.48 7.20
N VAL A 211 -16.97 21.75 7.57
CA VAL A 211 -15.95 20.72 7.80
C VAL A 211 -16.42 19.73 8.87
N GLY A 212 -16.20 18.44 8.63
CA GLY A 212 -16.63 17.31 9.46
C GLY A 212 -18.02 16.76 9.10
N MET A 213 -18.78 17.40 8.21
CA MET A 213 -20.08 16.89 7.79
C MET A 213 -19.94 15.65 6.90
N ILE A 214 -20.68 14.58 7.25
CA ILE A 214 -20.83 13.40 6.41
C ILE A 214 -21.95 13.64 5.41
N MET A 215 -21.63 13.42 4.14
CA MET A 215 -22.50 13.66 3.01
C MET A 215 -22.58 12.42 2.14
N ARG A 216 -23.69 12.25 1.41
CA ARG A 216 -23.86 11.19 0.43
C ARG A 216 -24.22 11.80 -0.92
N HIS A 217 -23.46 11.49 -1.95
CA HIS A 217 -23.75 11.97 -3.31
C HIS A 217 -24.98 11.24 -3.86
N GLN A 218 -26.02 11.94 -4.34
CA GLN A 218 -27.28 11.28 -4.77
C GLN A 218 -27.10 10.34 -5.96
N HIS A 219 -26.45 10.78 -7.03
CA HIS A 219 -26.34 9.98 -8.26
C HIS A 219 -25.26 8.89 -8.19
N LEU A 220 -24.07 9.26 -7.70
CA LEU A 220 -22.92 8.35 -7.62
C LEU A 220 -22.93 7.48 -6.35
N ASN A 221 -23.87 7.74 -5.44
CA ASN A 221 -24.14 6.93 -4.26
C ASN A 221 -22.92 6.62 -3.36
N TYR A 222 -21.96 7.55 -3.29
CA TYR A 222 -20.83 7.44 -2.38
C TYR A 222 -21.04 8.29 -1.14
N THR A 223 -20.51 7.81 -0.01
CA THR A 223 -20.46 8.55 1.26
C THR A 223 -19.09 9.20 1.41
N CYS A 224 -19.07 10.44 1.91
CA CYS A 224 -17.83 11.19 2.14
C CYS A 224 -17.94 12.10 3.37
N VAL A 225 -16.79 12.54 3.88
CA VAL A 225 -16.70 13.60 4.89
C VAL A 225 -16.04 14.83 4.28
N ILE A 226 -16.61 16.01 4.53
CA ILE A 226 -16.00 17.30 4.15
C ILE A 226 -14.83 17.56 5.09
N TYR A 227 -13.63 17.80 4.56
CA TYR A 227 -12.46 18.13 5.38
C TYR A 227 -11.88 19.53 5.11
N GLY A 228 -12.40 20.23 4.10
CA GLY A 228 -12.01 21.59 3.77
C GLY A 228 -12.89 22.16 2.67
N TRP A 229 -12.72 23.44 2.39
CA TRP A 229 -13.45 24.13 1.31
C TRP A 229 -12.70 25.38 0.86
N ASP A 230 -12.94 25.80 -0.37
CA ASP A 230 -12.48 27.06 -0.95
C ASP A 230 -13.68 27.93 -1.31
N PRO A 231 -13.62 29.27 -1.12
CA PRO A 231 -14.74 30.17 -1.44
C PRO A 231 -15.06 30.23 -2.93
N LEU A 232 -14.07 29.91 -3.77
CA LEU A 232 -14.15 29.86 -5.23
C LEU A 232 -13.42 28.61 -5.71
N CYS A 233 -13.68 28.18 -6.93
CA CYS A 233 -12.93 27.07 -7.53
C CYS A 233 -11.45 27.44 -7.66
N SER A 234 -10.60 26.69 -6.98
CA SER A 234 -9.14 26.86 -6.98
C SER A 234 -8.43 25.87 -7.92
N ALA A 235 -9.19 25.01 -8.61
CA ALA A 235 -8.66 24.01 -9.53
C ALA A 235 -8.14 24.64 -10.84
N SER A 236 -7.24 23.94 -11.54
CA SER A 236 -6.70 24.41 -12.82
C SER A 236 -7.79 24.49 -13.90
N GLU A 237 -7.62 25.41 -14.86
CA GLU A 237 -8.55 25.55 -15.99
C GLU A 237 -8.76 24.24 -16.76
N GLN A 238 -7.69 23.48 -16.98
CA GLN A 238 -7.78 22.16 -17.61
C GLN A 238 -8.67 21.19 -16.83
N TRP A 239 -8.56 21.17 -15.50
CA TRP A 239 -9.40 20.35 -14.64
C TRP A 239 -10.84 20.83 -14.65
N MET A 240 -11.07 22.15 -14.59
CA MET A 240 -12.40 22.75 -14.64
C MET A 240 -13.14 22.38 -15.94
N LEU A 241 -12.44 22.44 -17.08
CA LEU A 241 -12.96 21.99 -18.37
C LEU A 241 -13.27 20.50 -18.38
N GLN A 242 -12.34 19.68 -17.90
CA GLN A 242 -12.50 18.22 -17.86
C GLN A 242 -13.69 17.79 -16.98
N MET A 243 -13.90 18.48 -15.86
CA MET A 243 -14.96 18.19 -14.90
C MET A 243 -16.26 18.94 -15.17
N GLY A 244 -16.32 19.72 -16.26
CA GLY A 244 -17.53 20.43 -16.69
C GLY A 244 -17.97 21.53 -15.73
N VAL A 245 -17.05 22.16 -15.00
CA VAL A 245 -17.37 23.22 -14.03
C VAL A 245 -18.13 24.38 -14.68
N ASP A 246 -17.81 24.71 -15.95
CA ASP A 246 -18.49 25.77 -16.70
C ASP A 246 -19.98 25.50 -16.98
N GLN A 247 -20.44 24.26 -16.81
CA GLN A 247 -21.83 23.85 -16.99
C GLN A 247 -22.67 23.98 -15.71
N LEU A 248 -22.03 24.27 -14.57
CA LEU A 248 -22.70 24.53 -13.29
C LEU A 248 -23.34 25.92 -13.29
N ALA A 249 -24.43 26.11 -12.55
CA ALA A 249 -25.17 27.37 -12.55
C ALA A 249 -24.31 28.56 -12.11
N LEU A 250 -23.48 28.36 -11.08
CA LEU A 250 -22.54 29.35 -10.56
C LEU A 250 -21.09 29.15 -11.04
N LYS A 251 -20.84 28.18 -11.94
CA LYS A 251 -19.52 27.84 -12.48
C LYS A 251 -18.46 27.68 -11.38
N GLY A 252 -17.30 28.31 -11.53
CA GLY A 252 -16.26 28.40 -10.50
C GLY A 252 -16.49 29.48 -9.44
N ASN A 253 -17.55 30.29 -9.54
CA ASN A 253 -17.86 31.41 -8.65
C ASN A 253 -18.74 31.00 -7.46
N GLN A 254 -18.45 29.83 -6.89
CA GLN A 254 -19.17 29.26 -5.76
C GLN A 254 -18.18 28.48 -4.89
N PRO A 255 -18.56 28.11 -3.65
CA PRO A 255 -17.71 27.27 -2.83
C PRO A 255 -17.51 25.88 -3.43
N PHE A 256 -16.30 25.36 -3.23
CA PHE A 256 -15.94 23.99 -3.56
C PHE A 256 -15.42 23.28 -2.32
N TYR A 257 -15.81 22.03 -2.15
CA TYR A 257 -15.51 21.20 -1.00
C TYR A 257 -14.46 20.15 -1.32
N ASN A 258 -13.48 20.05 -0.42
CA ASN A 258 -12.56 18.94 -0.35
C ASN A 258 -13.21 17.81 0.47
N VAL A 259 -13.50 16.68 -0.18
CA VAL A 259 -14.19 15.55 0.45
C VAL A 259 -13.35 14.27 0.43
N LEU A 260 -13.35 13.56 1.56
CA LEU A 260 -12.75 12.24 1.68
C LEU A 260 -13.85 11.19 1.56
N VAL A 261 -13.77 10.35 0.54
CA VAL A 261 -14.77 9.32 0.23
C VAL A 261 -14.46 8.03 0.98
N ALA A 262 -15.50 7.23 1.27
CA ALA A 262 -15.37 5.95 1.96
C ALA A 262 -14.44 4.93 1.26
N ASP A 263 -14.18 5.10 -0.04
CA ASP A 263 -13.20 4.32 -0.82
C ASP A 263 -11.75 4.77 -0.61
N GLY A 264 -11.52 5.78 0.25
CA GLY A 264 -10.21 6.37 0.54
C GLY A 264 -9.73 7.40 -0.48
N THR A 265 -10.56 7.79 -1.46
CA THR A 265 -10.23 8.82 -2.45
C THR A 265 -10.60 10.22 -1.97
N SER A 266 -9.73 11.19 -2.25
CA SER A 266 -10.07 12.62 -2.12
C SER A 266 -10.74 13.10 -3.40
N ARG A 267 -11.79 13.92 -3.27
CA ARG A 267 -12.48 14.54 -4.41
C ARG A 267 -12.74 16.01 -4.12
N TYR A 268 -12.88 16.78 -5.19
CA TYR A 268 -13.17 18.21 -5.15
C TYR A 268 -14.53 18.46 -5.79
N ALA A 269 -15.49 18.97 -5.03
CA ALA A 269 -16.91 19.00 -5.40
C ALA A 269 -17.50 20.39 -5.22
N ALA A 270 -18.22 20.89 -6.22
CA ALA A 270 -18.95 22.16 -6.13
C ALA A 270 -20.11 22.08 -5.12
N GLN A 271 -20.43 23.21 -4.47
CA GLN A 271 -21.61 23.34 -3.61
C GLN A 271 -22.91 23.02 -4.36
N ASP A 272 -23.11 23.63 -5.53
CA ASP A 272 -24.26 23.44 -6.43
C ASP A 272 -24.02 22.33 -7.46
N SER A 273 -23.37 21.24 -7.04
CA SER A 273 -23.26 20.07 -7.91
C SER A 273 -24.66 19.55 -8.25
N GLN A 274 -24.94 19.29 -9.54
CA GLN A 274 -26.25 18.84 -10.06
C GLN A 274 -26.72 17.45 -9.55
N GLY A 275 -26.22 17.01 -8.40
CA GLY A 275 -26.55 15.78 -7.72
C GLY A 275 -26.48 15.93 -6.22
N TRP A 276 -27.25 16.89 -5.71
CA TRP A 276 -27.73 17.08 -4.33
C TRP A 276 -27.20 16.05 -3.32
N TRP A 277 -26.70 16.52 -2.20
CA TRP A 277 -26.31 15.66 -1.08
C TRP A 277 -27.56 15.00 -0.49
N ALA A 278 -27.70 13.67 -0.61
CA ALA A 278 -28.93 12.92 -0.33
C ALA A 278 -29.38 12.99 1.13
N GLN A 279 -28.45 13.21 2.04
CA GLN A 279 -28.71 13.19 3.46
C GLN A 279 -27.52 13.84 4.17
N ARG A 280 -27.82 14.83 5.02
CA ARG A 280 -27.01 15.09 6.20
C ARG A 280 -27.19 13.87 7.09
N LEU A 281 -26.29 12.89 6.97
CA LEU A 281 -26.22 11.84 7.98
C LEU A 281 -25.67 12.53 9.22
N LEU A 282 -26.50 12.75 10.25
CA LEU A 282 -26.02 13.14 11.57
C LEU A 282 -25.14 11.99 12.06
N PRO A 283 -23.80 12.11 12.07
CA PRO A 283 -22.98 11.04 12.60
C PRO A 283 -23.19 11.04 14.11
N SER A 284 -23.20 9.87 14.74
CA SER A 284 -22.69 9.85 16.10
C SER A 284 -21.22 10.33 16.02
N LEU A 285 -20.76 11.16 16.96
CA LEU A 285 -19.37 11.67 16.98
C LEU A 285 -18.31 10.56 16.88
N ILE A 286 -18.70 9.31 17.16
CA ILE A 286 -17.87 8.10 17.12
C ILE A 286 -17.55 7.70 15.67
N GLU A 287 -18.55 7.63 14.77
CA GLU A 287 -18.35 7.16 13.39
C GLU A 287 -17.49 8.11 12.55
N ALA A 288 -17.69 9.42 12.72
CA ALA A 288 -16.87 10.44 12.04
C ALA A 288 -15.41 10.41 12.54
N ARG A 289 -15.21 10.13 13.83
CA ARG A 289 -13.88 10.03 14.44
C ARG A 289 -13.15 8.76 14.01
N GLU A 290 -13.85 7.63 13.92
CA GLU A 290 -13.28 6.37 13.41
C GLU A 290 -12.89 6.47 11.92
N ALA A 291 -13.69 7.16 11.10
CA ALA A 291 -13.37 7.39 9.70
C ALA A 291 -12.11 8.28 9.51
N MET A 292 -11.80 9.17 10.46
CA MET A 292 -10.66 10.07 10.39
C MET A 292 -9.41 9.61 11.15
N GLN A 293 -9.52 8.64 12.08
CA GLN A 293 -8.41 8.20 12.95
C GLN A 293 -7.19 7.61 12.20
N GLY A 294 -7.33 7.23 10.92
CA GLY A 294 -6.25 6.68 10.09
C GLY A 294 -5.82 7.57 8.91
N PHE A 295 -6.34 8.79 8.81
CA PHE A 295 -6.04 9.70 7.71
C PHE A 295 -5.55 11.01 8.28
N ALA A 296 -4.27 11.30 8.06
CA ALA A 296 -3.81 12.64 8.27
C ALA A 296 -4.37 13.53 7.17
N LEU A 297 -5.06 14.59 7.58
CA LEU A 297 -5.44 15.66 6.69
C LEU A 297 -4.14 16.24 6.13
N PRO A 298 -4.01 16.38 4.80
CA PRO A 298 -2.86 17.07 4.22
C PRO A 298 -2.74 18.46 4.88
N PRO A 299 -1.52 18.93 5.18
CA PRO A 299 -1.35 20.30 5.66
C PRO A 299 -2.03 21.26 4.69
N SER A 300 -2.66 22.31 5.21
CA SER A 300 -3.33 23.36 4.42
C SER A 300 -2.41 23.99 3.36
N GLU A 301 -1.09 23.86 3.52
CA GLU A 301 -0.06 24.35 2.61
C GLU A 301 0.33 23.38 1.47
N MET A 302 -0.21 22.14 1.43
CA MET A 302 0.14 21.13 0.40
C MET A 302 -0.74 21.15 -0.85
N TYR A 303 -1.78 21.98 -0.88
CA TYR A 303 -2.45 22.32 -2.11
C TYR A 303 -1.92 23.70 -2.52
N TYR A 304 -1.54 23.86 -3.78
CA TYR A 304 -1.02 25.12 -4.37
C TYR A 304 0.44 25.47 -4.11
N LYS A 305 1.37 24.55 -4.41
CA LYS A 305 2.57 24.91 -5.18
C LYS A 305 2.93 23.76 -6.11
N ASP A 306 2.65 23.94 -7.39
CA ASP A 306 3.43 23.31 -8.46
C ASP A 306 4.19 24.43 -9.19
N PRO A 307 5.32 24.12 -9.85
CA PRO A 307 6.58 24.86 -9.80
C PRO A 307 6.58 26.30 -10.34
#